data_AF-A0A938QTA0-F1
#
_entry.id   AF-A0A938QTA0-F1
#
_cell.length_a   1.000
_cell.length_b   1.000
_cell.length_c   1.000
_cell.angle_alpha   90.00
_cell.angle_beta   90.00
_cell.angle_gamma   90.00
#
_symmetry.space_group_name_H-M   'P 1'
#
loop_
_entity.id
_entity.type
_entity.pdbx_description
1 polymer ?
#
loop_
_entity_poly.entity_id
_entity_poly.type
_entity_poly.pdbx_seq_one_letter_code
_entity_poly.pdbx_strand_id
1 'polypeptide(L)'
;MRAVSTFLTLLLIAALTGCPSNRNTGDGDGDGDGDGNGDVDVGDVCDIEGLELSVPADDGEKAGGVAPDLSCIGNPVQVAASTPLTLQGCVDIFGVGDKARAGTEVAIFAADVDPKTGTPLATGLVAVSNQAGGLDCDGDDAEAAACRALNCDSEGFYRLDAQVPSNTPLTMRIKHPTDDTVIDTYLWGLVLLDPADDEGVYEYEAALIYSSTYSSIPTLSGRQIEGNQDLNDGVGRGVIAGEIHDCTDTIVGNTVVGMAGFEKSTMSIVYFNGEEDPNPDPVRTSTASDGLYAILNVPNDVEQTVVAGVRDPACSGDDCSCLSLGTRTVKAYADSVSIVTLRGDFPVAQ
;
A
#
# COMPACT_ATOMS: atom_id res chain seq x y z
N MET A 1 -11.49 3.89 -23.26
CA MET A 1 -12.03 4.61 -22.09
C MET A 1 -10.83 5.02 -21.25
N ARG A 2 -10.75 6.25 -20.72
CA ARG A 2 -9.66 6.60 -19.81
C ARG A 2 -9.87 5.78 -18.53
N ALA A 3 -9.04 4.77 -18.30
CA ALA A 3 -8.89 4.21 -16.97
C ALA A 3 -8.51 5.39 -16.08
N VAL A 4 -9.36 5.72 -15.13
CA VAL A 4 -9.01 6.66 -14.06
C VAL A 4 -8.02 5.86 -13.21
N SER A 5 -6.73 5.98 -13.52
CA SER A 5 -5.70 5.45 -12.64
C SER A 5 -5.82 6.21 -11.33
N THR A 6 -6.28 5.51 -10.30
CA THR A 6 -6.57 6.05 -8.97
C THR A 6 -5.71 5.30 -7.94
N PHE A 7 -4.49 4.93 -8.32
CA PHE A 7 -3.51 4.34 -7.42
C PHE A 7 -2.30 5.27 -7.41
N LEU A 8 -2.06 5.91 -6.26
CA LEU A 8 -1.01 6.91 -6.00
C LEU A 8 -1.18 8.23 -6.77
N THR A 9 -1.71 9.24 -6.06
CA THR A 9 -1.62 10.64 -6.53
C THR A 9 -0.20 11.14 -6.28
N LEU A 10 0.38 11.79 -7.32
CA LEU A 10 1.72 12.34 -7.44
C LEU A 10 2.36 12.85 -6.13
N LEU A 11 3.57 12.36 -5.85
CA LEU A 11 4.47 12.87 -4.82
C LEU A 11 5.60 13.69 -5.47
N LEU A 12 5.81 14.96 -5.08
CA LEU A 12 6.93 15.77 -5.57
C LEU A 12 7.71 16.36 -4.39
N ILE A 13 8.76 15.65 -3.95
CA ILE A 13 9.55 16.06 -2.78
C ILE A 13 10.42 17.28 -3.10
N ALA A 14 9.98 18.45 -2.64
CA ALA A 14 10.87 19.58 -2.43
C ALA A 14 11.78 19.28 -1.23
N ALA A 15 13.04 18.94 -1.50
CA ALA A 15 14.07 18.76 -0.48
C ALA A 15 14.27 20.03 0.37
N LEU A 16 13.57 20.12 1.51
CA LEU A 16 13.82 21.13 2.53
C LEU A 16 15.02 20.70 3.37
N THR A 17 16.19 21.23 3.01
CA THR A 17 17.35 21.31 3.90
C THR A 17 17.01 22.22 5.10
N GLY A 18 16.42 21.65 6.14
CA GLY A 18 16.21 22.31 7.43
C GLY A 18 17.32 21.98 8.42
N CYS A 19 18.28 22.90 8.60
CA CYS A 19 19.26 22.84 9.68
C CYS A 19 18.58 22.79 11.07
N PRO A 20 19.18 22.13 12.07
CA PRO A 20 18.65 22.09 13.43
C PRO A 20 18.83 23.47 14.09
N SER A 21 17.73 24.18 14.33
CA SER A 21 17.76 25.38 15.17
C SER A 21 17.57 24.98 16.63
N ASN A 22 18.71 24.83 17.29
CA ASN A 22 18.85 24.79 18.73
C ASN A 22 18.57 26.20 19.30
N ARG A 23 17.61 26.39 20.22
CA ARG A 23 17.73 27.32 21.36
C ARG A 23 16.55 27.36 22.34
N ASN A 24 16.97 27.30 23.61
CA ASN A 24 16.47 27.96 24.82
C ASN A 24 15.29 27.37 25.61
N THR A 25 15.67 26.63 26.66
CA THR A 25 15.46 26.99 28.07
C THR A 25 14.37 28.03 28.36
N GLY A 26 13.23 27.55 28.85
CA GLY A 26 12.33 28.30 29.71
C GLY A 26 12.07 27.46 30.95
N ASP A 27 12.66 27.88 32.07
CA ASP A 27 12.30 27.42 33.40
C ASP A 27 10.84 27.81 33.66
N GLY A 28 10.04 26.82 34.08
CA GLY A 28 8.65 26.99 34.43
C GLY A 28 8.29 25.99 35.52
N ASP A 29 8.60 26.35 36.76
CA ASP A 29 8.10 25.68 37.96
C ASP A 29 6.56 25.68 37.94
N GLY A 30 5.98 24.49 37.92
CA GLY A 30 4.54 24.25 37.95
C GLY A 30 4.26 22.95 38.68
N ASP A 31 4.27 23.02 40.00
CA ASP A 31 3.83 21.96 40.90
C ASP A 31 2.34 21.68 40.65
N GLY A 32 2.07 20.66 39.84
CA GLY A 32 0.77 20.10 39.60
C GLY A 32 0.82 18.61 39.90
N ASP A 33 0.55 18.28 41.17
CA ASP A 33 0.27 16.92 41.63
C ASP A 33 -1.07 16.46 41.02
N GLY A 34 -1.04 16.16 39.72
CA GLY A 34 -2.05 15.40 39.03
C GLY A 34 -1.52 14.00 38.90
N ASP A 35 -1.97 13.12 39.79
CA ASP A 35 -2.06 11.68 39.62
C ASP A 35 -2.99 11.36 38.44
N GLY A 36 -2.58 11.83 37.27
CA GLY A 36 -3.14 11.53 35.96
C GLY A 36 -2.81 10.09 35.60
N ASN A 37 -3.39 9.15 36.34
CA ASN A 37 -4.04 8.03 35.67
C ASN A 37 -5.24 8.62 34.94
N GLY A 38 -4.99 9.43 33.91
CA GLY A 38 -5.95 9.54 32.85
C GLY A 38 -6.04 8.12 32.33
N ASP A 39 -7.08 7.40 32.75
CA ASP A 39 -7.68 6.40 31.89
C ASP A 39 -7.78 7.10 30.54
N VAL A 40 -6.86 6.76 29.65
CA VAL A 40 -7.09 6.98 28.24
C VAL A 40 -8.37 6.19 28.04
N ASP A 41 -9.51 6.87 27.88
CA ASP A 41 -10.76 6.24 27.50
C ASP A 41 -10.41 5.42 26.27
N VAL A 42 -10.20 4.11 26.49
CA VAL A 42 -9.94 3.17 25.41
C VAL A 42 -11.31 3.07 24.80
N GLY A 43 -11.53 3.85 23.73
CA GLY A 43 -12.77 3.84 22.98
C GLY A 43 -13.20 2.41 22.69
N ASP A 44 -14.50 2.23 22.50
CA ASP A 44 -15.15 0.92 22.32
C ASP A 44 -14.27 -0.05 21.50
N VAL A 45 -14.13 -1.28 22.00
CA VAL A 45 -13.36 -2.31 21.32
C VAL A 45 -14.23 -2.92 20.23
N CYS A 46 -13.75 -2.93 18.99
CA CYS A 46 -14.39 -3.61 17.89
C CYS A 46 -13.78 -4.98 17.65
N ASP A 47 -14.59 -6.03 17.74
CA ASP A 47 -14.19 -7.37 17.30
C ASP A 47 -14.56 -7.54 15.82
N ILE A 48 -13.54 -7.71 14.97
CA ILE A 48 -13.71 -8.11 13.58
C ILE A 48 -12.98 -9.43 13.38
N GLU A 49 -13.75 -10.50 13.16
CA GLU A 49 -13.22 -11.86 12.95
C GLU A 49 -12.32 -12.36 14.09
N GLY A 50 -12.60 -11.97 15.34
CA GLY A 50 -11.82 -12.33 16.52
C GLY A 50 -10.60 -11.44 16.75
N LEU A 51 -10.47 -10.34 16.01
CA LEU A 51 -9.43 -9.33 16.19
C LEU A 51 -10.02 -8.08 16.84
N GLU A 52 -9.50 -7.73 18.01
CA GLU A 52 -9.86 -6.53 18.74
C GLU A 52 -9.17 -5.30 18.15
N LEU A 53 -9.95 -4.39 17.57
CA LEU A 53 -9.55 -3.08 17.06
C LEU A 53 -9.96 -2.00 18.05
N SER A 54 -9.03 -1.11 18.39
CA SER A 54 -9.35 0.07 19.19
C SER A 54 -10.04 1.10 18.29
N VAL A 55 -11.30 1.41 18.55
CA VAL A 55 -12.03 2.44 17.78
C VAL A 55 -11.48 3.82 18.14
N PRO A 56 -11.29 4.72 17.17
CA PRO A 56 -10.89 6.08 17.47
C PRO A 56 -11.98 6.76 18.29
N ALA A 57 -11.60 7.44 19.37
CA ALA A 57 -12.54 8.18 20.22
C ALA A 57 -13.19 9.38 19.50
N ASP A 58 -12.56 9.87 18.42
CA ASP A 58 -13.03 11.00 17.64
C ASP A 58 -13.73 10.57 16.34
N ASP A 59 -14.78 11.32 15.98
CA ASP A 59 -15.40 11.29 14.66
C ASP A 59 -14.48 11.95 13.62
N GLY A 60 -13.25 11.45 13.50
CA GLY A 60 -12.20 11.95 12.60
C GLY A 60 -12.74 12.30 11.21
N GLU A 61 -12.10 13.28 10.58
CA GLU A 61 -12.54 13.95 9.36
C GLU A 61 -13.16 12.97 8.33
N LYS A 62 -14.49 12.87 8.33
CA LYS A 62 -15.22 11.97 7.43
C LYS A 62 -15.11 12.55 6.03
N ALA A 63 -14.53 11.81 5.09
CA ALA A 63 -14.58 12.17 3.68
C ALA A 63 -16.05 12.25 3.22
N GLY A 64 -16.58 13.46 3.06
CA GLY A 64 -17.88 13.71 2.44
C GLY A 64 -19.14 13.28 3.22
N GLY A 65 -19.03 12.63 4.38
CA GLY A 65 -20.18 12.20 5.19
C GLY A 65 -21.08 11.13 4.56
N VAL A 66 -20.63 10.50 3.48
CA VAL A 66 -21.32 9.38 2.83
C VAL A 66 -20.90 8.09 3.54
N ALA A 67 -21.87 7.22 3.85
CA ALA A 67 -21.56 5.92 4.44
C ALA A 67 -20.81 5.03 3.42
N PRO A 68 -19.75 4.30 3.83
CA PRO A 68 -19.03 3.38 2.94
C PRO A 68 -19.98 2.34 2.34
N ASP A 69 -19.78 2.00 1.06
CA ASP A 69 -20.52 0.89 0.45
C ASP A 69 -19.94 -0.47 0.88
N LEU A 70 -20.74 -1.28 1.55
CA LEU A 70 -20.36 -2.61 2.04
C LEU A 70 -21.04 -3.74 1.27
N SER A 71 -21.65 -3.43 0.12
CA SER A 71 -22.48 -4.37 -0.65
C SER A 71 -21.77 -5.66 -1.09
N CYS A 72 -20.44 -5.62 -1.24
CA CYS A 72 -19.61 -6.76 -1.63
C CYS A 72 -19.15 -7.64 -0.46
N ILE A 73 -19.35 -7.23 0.80
CA ILE A 73 -18.93 -8.00 1.98
C ILE A 73 -19.90 -9.14 2.23
N GLY A 74 -19.40 -10.37 2.23
CA GLY A 74 -20.20 -11.59 2.29
C GLY A 74 -20.98 -11.88 1.00
N ASN A 75 -20.85 -11.01 -0.01
CA ASN A 75 -21.53 -11.11 -1.30
C ASN A 75 -20.53 -10.80 -2.42
N PRO A 76 -19.52 -11.67 -2.63
CA PRO A 76 -18.50 -11.43 -3.63
C PRO A 76 -19.11 -11.29 -5.02
N VAL A 77 -18.58 -10.32 -5.77
CA VAL A 77 -18.99 -10.07 -7.16
C VAL A 77 -18.75 -11.34 -7.98
N GLN A 78 -19.77 -11.78 -8.70
CA GLN A 78 -19.67 -12.91 -9.60
C GLN A 78 -19.08 -12.43 -10.94
N VAL A 79 -17.96 -13.00 -11.36
CA VAL A 79 -17.26 -12.63 -12.58
C VAL A 79 -17.20 -13.80 -13.57
N ALA A 80 -16.90 -13.50 -14.82
CA ALA A 80 -16.72 -14.53 -15.84
C ALA A 80 -15.49 -15.41 -15.54
N ALA A 81 -15.40 -16.55 -16.24
CA ALA A 81 -14.20 -17.37 -16.20
C ALA A 81 -12.97 -16.56 -16.63
N SER A 82 -11.84 -16.83 -15.97
CA SER A 82 -10.56 -16.17 -16.24
C SER A 82 -10.18 -16.25 -17.73
N THR A 83 -9.76 -15.12 -18.28
CA THR A 83 -9.18 -15.01 -19.61
C THR A 83 -7.72 -14.56 -19.52
N PRO A 84 -6.86 -14.97 -20.48
CA PRO A 84 -5.47 -14.54 -20.47
C PRO A 84 -5.33 -13.10 -20.98
N LEU A 85 -4.63 -12.27 -20.21
CA LEU A 85 -4.37 -10.86 -20.50
C LEU A 85 -2.87 -10.61 -20.68
N THR A 86 -2.54 -9.61 -21.50
CA THR A 86 -1.25 -8.91 -21.46
C THR A 86 -1.33 -7.82 -20.41
N LEU A 87 -0.43 -7.84 -19.42
CA LEU A 87 -0.36 -6.78 -18.42
C LEU A 87 0.74 -5.79 -18.80
N GLN A 88 0.44 -4.49 -18.79
CA GLN A 88 1.44 -3.46 -19.02
C GLN A 88 1.14 -2.21 -18.20
N GLY A 89 2.08 -1.28 -18.11
CA GLY A 89 1.81 0.03 -17.54
C GLY A 89 3.05 0.79 -17.16
N CYS A 90 2.82 1.98 -16.62
CA CYS A 90 3.89 2.78 -16.04
C CYS A 90 4.33 2.20 -14.70
N VAL A 91 5.60 2.42 -14.37
CA VAL A 91 6.10 2.27 -13.01
C VAL A 91 5.92 3.61 -12.33
N ASP A 92 5.31 3.63 -11.16
CA ASP A 92 5.22 4.82 -10.31
C ASP A 92 6.18 4.67 -9.13
N ILE A 93 6.67 5.79 -8.59
CA ILE A 93 7.62 5.81 -7.48
C ILE A 93 6.91 6.30 -6.24
N PHE A 94 6.86 5.45 -5.21
CA PHE A 94 6.34 5.84 -3.92
C PHE A 94 7.45 6.43 -3.05
N GLY A 95 7.26 7.68 -2.63
CA GLY A 95 8.17 8.39 -1.72
C GLY A 95 9.33 9.09 -2.43
N VAL A 96 10.52 9.01 -1.83
CA VAL A 96 11.71 9.74 -2.27
C VAL A 96 12.37 9.04 -3.46
N GLY A 97 12.14 9.54 -4.67
CA GLY A 97 12.85 9.15 -5.89
C GLY A 97 12.25 9.81 -7.12
N ASP A 98 13.05 9.95 -8.20
CA ASP A 98 12.63 10.76 -9.35
C ASP A 98 12.40 9.96 -10.63
N LYS A 99 13.03 8.78 -10.77
CA LYS A 99 13.00 7.98 -12.01
C LYS A 99 13.06 6.50 -11.73
N ALA A 100 12.41 5.69 -12.57
CA ALA A 100 12.52 4.24 -12.53
C ALA A 100 13.95 3.77 -12.90
N ARG A 101 14.30 2.55 -12.51
CA ARG A 101 15.60 1.94 -12.83
C ARG A 101 15.48 0.90 -13.93
N ALA A 102 16.41 0.97 -14.88
CA ALA A 102 16.59 -0.09 -15.86
C ALA A 102 17.02 -1.38 -15.14
N GLY A 103 16.36 -2.50 -15.44
CA GLY A 103 16.69 -3.78 -14.80
C GLY A 103 15.82 -4.12 -13.58
N THR A 104 14.91 -3.22 -13.16
CA THR A 104 13.81 -3.59 -12.27
C THR A 104 12.97 -4.68 -12.93
N GLU A 105 12.68 -5.74 -12.21
CA GLU A 105 11.85 -6.86 -12.62
C GLU A 105 10.44 -6.69 -12.04
N VAL A 106 9.43 -6.86 -12.89
CA VAL A 106 8.03 -7.02 -12.51
C VAL A 106 7.63 -8.47 -12.78
N ALA A 107 7.11 -9.15 -11.77
CA ALA A 107 6.71 -10.54 -11.88
C ALA A 107 5.32 -10.77 -11.27
N ILE A 108 4.53 -11.65 -11.90
CA ILE A 108 3.18 -12.03 -11.44
C ILE A 108 3.18 -13.48 -10.98
N PHE A 109 2.53 -13.73 -9.86
CA PHE A 109 2.38 -15.04 -9.25
C PHE A 109 0.90 -15.34 -9.01
N ALA A 110 0.54 -16.62 -9.03
CA ALA A 110 -0.75 -17.05 -8.50
C ALA A 110 -0.78 -16.79 -6.97
N ALA A 111 -1.96 -16.49 -6.42
CA ALA A 111 -2.09 -16.12 -5.01
C ALA A 111 -1.63 -17.20 -4.01
N ASP A 112 -1.64 -18.48 -4.41
CA ASP A 112 -1.19 -19.61 -3.60
C ASP A 112 0.32 -19.93 -3.74
N VAL A 113 1.03 -19.17 -4.57
CA VAL A 113 2.47 -19.32 -4.82
C VAL A 113 3.24 -18.28 -4.03
N ASP A 114 4.23 -18.72 -3.23
CA ASP A 114 5.12 -17.81 -2.50
C ASP A 114 5.99 -17.00 -3.50
N PRO A 115 5.81 -15.68 -3.64
CA PRO A 115 6.53 -14.87 -4.62
C PRO A 115 8.04 -14.77 -4.36
N LYS A 116 8.55 -15.15 -3.19
CA LYS A 116 10.01 -15.13 -2.91
C LYS A 116 10.73 -16.32 -3.53
N THR A 117 10.08 -17.49 -3.57
CA THR A 117 10.71 -18.76 -3.99
C THR A 117 10.02 -19.46 -5.16
N GLY A 118 8.78 -19.09 -5.45
CA GLY A 118 7.95 -19.67 -6.50
C GLY A 118 8.38 -19.27 -7.91
N THR A 119 7.79 -19.95 -8.88
CA THR A 119 7.96 -19.61 -10.30
C THR A 119 6.85 -18.62 -10.71
N PRO A 120 7.19 -17.46 -11.30
CA PRO A 120 6.18 -16.52 -11.75
C PRO A 120 5.40 -17.06 -12.95
N LEU A 121 4.12 -16.68 -13.04
CA LEU A 121 3.27 -16.86 -14.23
C LEU A 121 3.77 -15.99 -15.38
N ALA A 122 4.24 -14.79 -15.06
CA ALA A 122 4.73 -13.79 -16.00
C ALA A 122 5.88 -13.00 -15.38
N THR A 123 6.87 -12.62 -16.17
CA THR A 123 7.96 -11.74 -15.75
C THR A 123 8.38 -10.83 -16.89
N GLY A 124 8.80 -9.62 -16.56
CA GLY A 124 9.28 -8.63 -17.51
C GLY A 124 10.19 -7.63 -16.82
N LEU A 125 11.01 -6.96 -17.62
CA LEU A 125 11.89 -5.91 -17.15
C LEU A 125 11.26 -4.55 -17.43
N VAL A 126 11.47 -3.61 -16.51
CA VAL A 126 11.14 -2.21 -16.70
C VAL A 126 12.09 -1.62 -17.72
N ALA A 127 11.53 -1.12 -18.81
CA ALA A 127 12.21 -0.25 -19.75
C ALA A 127 12.18 1.19 -19.23
N VAL A 128 13.25 1.94 -19.50
CA VAL A 128 13.35 3.34 -19.09
C VAL A 128 13.63 4.26 -20.27
N SER A 129 13.27 5.53 -20.15
CA SER A 129 13.40 6.57 -21.19
C SER A 129 14.79 6.61 -21.86
N ASN A 130 15.88 6.44 -21.10
CA ASN A 130 17.24 6.55 -21.63
C ASN A 130 17.61 5.42 -22.61
N GLN A 131 16.83 4.34 -22.63
CA GLN A 131 16.98 3.24 -23.58
C GLN A 131 16.34 3.54 -24.94
N ALA A 132 15.58 4.64 -25.06
CA ALA A 132 14.97 5.07 -26.31
C ALA A 132 15.97 5.67 -27.32
N GLY A 133 17.24 5.83 -26.92
CA GLY A 133 18.28 6.43 -27.77
C GLY A 133 18.42 5.71 -29.11
N GLY A 134 18.03 6.39 -30.20
CA GLY A 134 18.11 5.87 -31.57
C GLY A 134 16.82 5.21 -32.09
N LEU A 135 15.75 5.19 -31.30
CA LEU A 135 14.42 4.76 -31.72
C LEU A 135 13.63 5.94 -32.30
N ASP A 136 12.79 5.67 -33.29
CA ASP A 136 11.81 6.62 -33.82
C ASP A 136 10.50 6.56 -32.99
N CYS A 137 10.52 7.17 -31.81
CA CYS A 137 9.40 7.11 -30.86
C CYS A 137 8.14 7.86 -31.32
N ASP A 138 8.25 8.69 -32.36
CA ASP A 138 7.10 9.35 -33.00
C ASP A 138 6.61 8.60 -34.25
N GLY A 139 7.29 7.49 -34.63
CA GLY A 139 7.05 6.74 -35.86
C GLY A 139 7.05 5.24 -35.64
N ASP A 140 7.93 4.53 -36.35
CA ASP A 140 7.88 3.06 -36.45
C ASP A 140 8.16 2.33 -35.12
N ASP A 141 8.86 2.99 -34.18
CA ASP A 141 9.24 2.42 -32.89
C ASP A 141 8.36 2.92 -31.71
N ALA A 142 7.26 3.64 -31.97
CA ALA A 142 6.40 4.23 -30.93
C ALA A 142 5.90 3.19 -29.89
N GLU A 143 5.75 1.94 -30.32
CA GLU A 143 5.30 0.82 -29.49
C GLU A 143 6.40 0.15 -28.66
N ALA A 144 7.67 0.51 -28.89
CA ALA A 144 8.77 -0.01 -28.10
C ALA A 144 8.62 0.43 -26.63
N ALA A 145 8.86 -0.49 -25.70
CA ALA A 145 8.71 -0.22 -24.27
C ALA A 145 9.52 1.00 -23.80
N ALA A 146 10.72 1.23 -24.34
CA ALA A 146 11.53 2.41 -24.04
C ALA A 146 10.93 3.72 -24.57
N CYS A 147 10.24 3.69 -25.71
CA CYS A 147 9.49 4.85 -26.23
C CYS A 147 8.24 5.10 -25.39
N ARG A 148 7.49 4.04 -25.01
CA ARG A 148 6.35 4.15 -24.10
C ARG A 148 6.74 4.70 -22.71
N ALA A 149 7.94 4.38 -22.22
CA ALA A 149 8.47 4.92 -20.97
C ALA A 149 8.61 6.45 -20.97
N LEU A 150 8.73 7.12 -22.13
CA LEU A 150 8.76 8.58 -22.22
C LEU A 150 7.42 9.24 -21.84
N ASN A 151 6.32 8.48 -21.86
CA ASN A 151 4.98 8.95 -21.51
C ASN A 151 4.63 8.69 -20.04
N CYS A 152 5.52 8.04 -19.28
CA CYS A 152 5.34 7.78 -17.85
C CYS A 152 6.05 8.86 -17.03
N ASP A 153 5.43 9.32 -15.95
CA ASP A 153 5.99 10.39 -15.10
C ASP A 153 7.34 10.00 -14.49
N SER A 154 7.47 8.75 -14.03
CA SER A 154 8.73 8.19 -13.52
C SER A 154 9.66 7.66 -14.62
N GLU A 155 9.36 7.93 -15.90
CA GLU A 155 10.13 7.49 -17.06
C GLU A 155 10.38 5.96 -17.14
N GLY A 156 9.47 5.16 -16.57
CA GLY A 156 9.56 3.70 -16.52
C GLY A 156 8.29 3.03 -17.02
N PHE A 157 8.43 2.03 -17.89
CA PHE A 157 7.32 1.25 -18.44
C PHE A 157 7.65 -0.24 -18.43
N TYR A 158 6.66 -1.08 -18.11
CA TYR A 158 6.78 -2.53 -18.18
C TYR A 158 5.67 -3.14 -19.03
N ARG A 159 5.96 -4.29 -19.62
CA ARG A 159 5.00 -5.09 -20.37
C ARG A 159 5.28 -6.57 -20.19
N LEU A 160 4.22 -7.32 -19.90
CA LEU A 160 4.20 -8.75 -19.68
C LEU A 160 3.31 -9.38 -20.75
N ASP A 161 3.90 -9.81 -21.86
CA ASP A 161 3.20 -10.50 -22.96
C ASP A 161 2.79 -11.95 -22.61
N ALA A 162 2.97 -12.36 -21.36
CA ALA A 162 2.52 -13.64 -20.87
C ALA A 162 1.02 -13.59 -20.55
N GLN A 163 0.36 -14.74 -20.67
CA GLN A 163 -1.07 -14.93 -20.44
C GLN A 163 -1.44 -14.79 -18.96
N VAL A 164 -1.41 -13.57 -18.42
CA VAL A 164 -1.77 -13.27 -17.03
C VAL A 164 -3.27 -13.54 -16.84
N PRO A 165 -3.68 -14.42 -15.91
CA PRO A 165 -5.08 -14.76 -15.76
C PRO A 165 -5.86 -13.60 -15.14
N SER A 166 -6.97 -13.21 -15.76
CA SER A 166 -7.94 -12.26 -15.20
C SER A 166 -8.83 -12.89 -14.14
N ASN A 167 -9.63 -12.09 -13.44
CA ASN A 167 -10.70 -12.50 -12.53
C ASN A 167 -10.27 -13.47 -11.41
N THR A 168 -8.97 -13.52 -11.12
CA THR A 168 -8.39 -14.33 -10.03
C THR A 168 -7.45 -13.45 -9.21
N PRO A 169 -7.34 -13.71 -7.89
CA PRO A 169 -6.32 -13.08 -7.08
C PRO A 169 -4.91 -13.46 -7.54
N LEU A 170 -4.04 -12.45 -7.62
CA LEU A 170 -2.65 -12.53 -8.01
C LEU A 170 -1.78 -11.82 -6.98
N THR A 171 -0.48 -12.13 -7.04
CA THR A 171 0.53 -11.35 -6.34
C THR A 171 1.49 -10.78 -7.37
N MET A 172 1.72 -9.47 -7.34
CA MET A 172 2.75 -8.81 -8.14
C MET A 172 3.97 -8.57 -7.26
N ARG A 173 5.16 -8.92 -7.76
CA ARG A 173 6.44 -8.60 -7.14
C ARG A 173 7.21 -7.64 -8.02
N ILE A 174 7.75 -6.60 -7.40
CA ILE A 174 8.65 -5.63 -8.02
C ILE A 174 9.96 -5.68 -7.26
N LYS A 175 11.08 -5.88 -7.96
CA LYS A 175 12.41 -5.93 -7.34
C LYS A 175 13.51 -5.47 -8.29
N HIS A 176 14.69 -5.14 -7.75
CA HIS A 176 15.87 -4.93 -8.57
C HIS A 176 17.03 -5.84 -8.12
N PRO A 177 17.33 -6.93 -8.84
CA PRO A 177 18.28 -7.95 -8.37
C PRO A 177 19.71 -7.46 -8.08
N THR A 178 20.11 -6.32 -8.62
CA THR A 178 21.48 -5.78 -8.50
C THR A 178 21.54 -4.35 -7.93
N ASP A 179 20.42 -3.81 -7.44
CA ASP A 179 20.36 -2.44 -6.90
C ASP A 179 19.62 -2.51 -5.57
N ASP A 180 20.39 -2.39 -4.48
CA ASP A 180 19.91 -2.43 -3.10
C ASP A 180 19.14 -1.17 -2.70
N THR A 181 19.14 -0.14 -3.55
CA THR A 181 18.32 1.05 -3.33
C THR A 181 16.86 0.81 -3.64
N VAL A 182 16.52 -0.21 -4.42
CA VAL A 182 15.13 -0.61 -4.70
C VAL A 182 14.70 -1.66 -3.68
N ILE A 183 13.59 -1.40 -3.00
CA ILE A 183 13.02 -2.31 -2.02
C ILE A 183 12.10 -3.30 -2.70
N ASP A 184 12.31 -4.59 -2.39
CA ASP A 184 11.41 -5.64 -2.84
C ASP A 184 9.99 -5.32 -2.37
N THR A 185 9.09 -5.19 -3.34
CA THR A 185 7.70 -4.80 -3.10
C THR A 185 6.78 -5.91 -3.58
N TYR A 186 5.82 -6.29 -2.74
CA TYR A 186 4.87 -7.38 -2.98
C TYR A 186 3.45 -6.85 -2.87
N LEU A 187 2.77 -6.67 -4.00
CA LEU A 187 1.37 -6.30 -4.04
C LEU A 187 0.51 -7.57 -3.98
N TRP A 188 -0.21 -7.74 -2.88
CA TRP A 188 -1.05 -8.89 -2.61
C TRP A 188 -2.49 -8.66 -3.02
N GLY A 189 -3.13 -9.71 -3.56
CA GLY A 189 -4.56 -9.66 -3.85
C GLY A 189 -4.92 -8.82 -5.06
N LEU A 190 -4.00 -8.65 -6.02
CA LEU A 190 -4.27 -7.99 -7.28
C LEU A 190 -5.31 -8.80 -8.06
N VAL A 191 -6.45 -8.20 -8.41
CA VAL A 191 -7.45 -8.83 -9.27
C VAL A 191 -7.61 -7.98 -10.52
N LEU A 192 -7.19 -8.53 -11.66
CA LEU A 192 -7.34 -7.89 -12.97
C LEU A 192 -8.70 -8.30 -13.54
N LEU A 193 -9.66 -7.39 -13.56
CA LEU A 193 -10.97 -7.67 -14.17
C LEU A 193 -10.83 -7.71 -15.69
N ASP A 194 -11.58 -8.58 -16.36
CA ASP A 194 -11.58 -8.60 -17.84
C ASP A 194 -11.87 -7.18 -18.38
N PRO A 195 -11.00 -6.63 -19.25
CA PRO A 195 -11.27 -5.34 -19.84
C PRO A 195 -12.50 -5.43 -20.75
N ALA A 196 -13.23 -4.33 -20.86
CA ALA A 196 -14.39 -4.26 -21.74
C ALA A 196 -14.01 -4.23 -23.23
N ASP A 197 -12.72 -4.07 -23.55
CA ASP A 197 -12.20 -4.10 -24.91
C ASP A 197 -11.62 -5.48 -25.28
N ASP A 198 -11.75 -5.83 -26.56
CA ASP A 198 -11.34 -7.13 -27.09
C ASP A 198 -9.82 -7.25 -27.32
N GLU A 199 -9.02 -6.29 -26.86
CA GLU A 199 -7.57 -6.24 -27.11
C GLU A 199 -6.77 -7.11 -26.13
N GLY A 200 -7.38 -7.51 -25.01
CA GLY A 200 -6.75 -8.37 -24.01
C GLY A 200 -5.53 -7.73 -23.36
N VAL A 201 -5.43 -6.40 -23.37
CA VAL A 201 -4.38 -5.62 -22.71
C VAL A 201 -4.98 -4.95 -21.48
N TYR A 202 -4.36 -5.18 -20.33
CA TYR A 202 -4.73 -4.52 -19.09
C TYR A 202 -3.63 -3.55 -18.68
N GLU A 203 -4.01 -2.30 -18.44
CA GLU A 203 -3.08 -1.27 -17.96
C GLU A 203 -3.10 -1.22 -16.42
N TYR A 204 -1.93 -1.35 -15.80
CA TYR A 204 -1.77 -1.34 -14.36
C TYR A 204 -0.47 -0.65 -13.96
N GLU A 205 -0.52 0.26 -12.98
CA GLU A 205 0.66 0.98 -12.51
C GLU A 205 1.38 0.20 -11.39
N ALA A 206 2.66 -0.05 -11.59
CA ALA A 206 3.49 -0.79 -10.64
C ALA A 206 4.20 0.17 -9.68
N ALA A 207 4.01 -0.01 -8.37
CA ALA A 207 4.64 0.85 -7.35
C ALA A 207 6.08 0.42 -7.01
N LEU A 208 7.04 1.31 -7.25
CA LEU A 208 8.45 1.14 -6.91
C LEU A 208 8.77 1.91 -5.63
N ILE A 209 9.37 1.23 -4.65
CA ILE A 209 9.76 1.85 -3.38
C ILE A 209 11.29 1.89 -3.30
N TYR A 210 11.84 3.06 -2.98
CA TYR A 210 13.26 3.21 -2.72
C TYR A 210 13.61 3.10 -1.23
N SER A 211 14.86 2.75 -0.93
CA SER A 211 15.40 2.62 0.43
C SER A 211 15.32 3.92 1.23
N SER A 212 15.37 5.07 0.55
CA SER A 212 15.11 6.40 1.11
C SER A 212 13.69 6.50 1.68
N THR A 213 12.67 6.10 0.93
CA THR A 213 11.28 6.04 1.42
C THR A 213 11.16 5.07 2.59
N TYR A 214 11.68 3.86 2.40
CA TYR A 214 11.59 2.76 3.38
C TYR A 214 12.24 3.09 4.73
N SER A 215 13.29 3.91 4.74
CA SER A 215 13.94 4.38 5.97
C SER A 215 13.28 5.64 6.56
N SER A 216 12.71 6.50 5.73
CA SER A 216 12.12 7.77 6.16
C SER A 216 10.80 7.59 6.93
N ILE A 217 9.88 6.77 6.42
CA ILE A 217 8.54 6.57 7.03
C ILE A 217 8.65 6.08 8.48
N PRO A 218 9.43 5.02 8.78
CA PRO A 218 9.61 4.56 10.15
C PRO A 218 10.20 5.66 11.05
N THR A 219 11.22 6.36 10.55
CA THR A 219 11.87 7.44 11.30
C THR A 219 10.89 8.56 11.66
N LEU A 220 10.06 9.00 10.72
CA LEU A 220 9.04 10.03 10.93
C LEU A 220 7.92 9.56 11.86
N SER A 221 7.59 8.27 11.83
CA SER A 221 6.63 7.65 12.76
C SER A 221 7.18 7.45 14.19
N GLY A 222 8.46 7.78 14.43
CA GLY A 222 9.11 7.59 15.73
C GLY A 222 9.48 6.14 16.05
N ARG A 223 9.48 5.24 15.05
CA ARG A 223 9.80 3.81 15.22
C ARG A 223 10.74 3.36 14.11
N GLN A 224 11.92 2.87 14.46
CA GLN A 224 12.82 2.28 13.46
C GLN A 224 12.39 0.87 13.08
N ILE A 225 12.69 0.46 11.85
CA ILE A 225 12.56 -0.93 11.43
C ILE A 225 13.72 -1.72 12.05
N GLU A 226 13.43 -2.81 12.75
CA GLU A 226 14.44 -3.69 13.31
C GLU A 226 15.27 -4.31 12.18
N GLY A 227 16.60 -4.23 12.28
CA GLY A 227 17.53 -4.80 11.31
C GLY A 227 17.76 -3.96 10.04
N ASN A 228 17.16 -2.78 9.91
CA ASN A 228 17.28 -1.91 8.73
C ASN A 228 18.67 -1.27 8.50
N GLN A 229 19.70 -1.68 9.25
CA GLN A 229 21.06 -1.13 9.13
C GLN A 229 21.78 -1.67 7.89
N ASP A 230 21.39 -2.85 7.41
CA ASP A 230 21.93 -3.51 6.23
C ASP A 230 20.78 -4.12 5.43
N LEU A 231 20.24 -3.35 4.47
CA LEU A 231 19.13 -3.82 3.64
C LEU A 231 19.59 -5.01 2.81
N ASN A 232 18.76 -6.05 2.73
CA ASN A 232 18.99 -7.29 1.99
C ASN A 232 19.92 -8.29 2.68
N ASP A 233 20.23 -8.11 3.97
CA ASP A 233 20.92 -9.13 4.78
C ASP A 233 20.00 -10.30 5.17
N GLY A 234 18.69 -10.14 4.96
CA GLY A 234 17.65 -11.13 5.26
C GLY A 234 17.24 -11.17 6.73
N VAL A 235 17.69 -10.22 7.53
CA VAL A 235 17.44 -10.11 8.98
C VAL A 235 16.45 -9.00 9.29
N GLY A 236 16.41 -7.93 8.49
CA GLY A 236 15.50 -6.80 8.69
C GLY A 236 14.02 -7.22 8.66
N ARG A 237 13.17 -6.59 9.47
CA ARG A 237 11.73 -6.87 9.46
C ARG A 237 11.06 -6.27 8.23
N GLY A 238 9.98 -6.89 7.78
CA GLY A 238 9.15 -6.36 6.72
C GLY A 238 8.15 -5.31 7.19
N VAL A 239 7.55 -4.64 6.21
CA VAL A 239 6.47 -3.67 6.38
C VAL A 239 5.25 -4.15 5.62
N ILE A 240 4.06 -3.97 6.18
CA ILE A 240 2.81 -4.03 5.42
C ILE A 240 2.32 -2.59 5.24
N ALA A 241 1.95 -2.20 4.03
CA ALA A 241 1.36 -0.89 3.75
C ALA A 241 0.11 -1.09 2.91
N GLY A 242 -0.77 -0.09 2.89
CA GLY A 242 -2.01 -0.25 2.16
C GLY A 242 -2.93 0.95 2.18
N GLU A 243 -4.01 0.77 1.44
CA GLU A 243 -5.14 1.69 1.33
C GLU A 243 -6.42 0.92 1.68
N ILE A 244 -7.43 1.65 2.12
CA ILE A 244 -8.71 1.09 2.53
C ILE A 244 -9.79 1.66 1.63
N HIS A 245 -10.52 0.78 0.97
CA HIS A 245 -11.56 1.14 0.02
C HIS A 245 -12.87 0.44 0.37
N ASP A 246 -13.97 1.06 -0.01
CA ASP A 246 -15.28 0.44 0.00
C ASP A 246 -15.52 -0.41 -1.27
N CYS A 247 -16.68 -1.05 -1.36
CA CYS A 247 -17.04 -1.92 -2.46
C CYS A 247 -17.17 -1.23 -3.83
N THR A 248 -17.17 0.12 -3.86
CA THR A 248 -17.20 0.92 -5.09
C THR A 248 -15.83 1.44 -5.51
N ASP A 249 -14.75 0.97 -4.86
CA ASP A 249 -13.39 1.51 -5.05
C ASP A 249 -13.21 2.93 -4.49
N THR A 250 -14.10 3.38 -3.62
CA THR A 250 -13.95 4.69 -2.98
C THR A 250 -13.06 4.55 -1.75
N ILE A 251 -12.00 5.36 -1.66
CA ILE A 251 -11.13 5.44 -0.48
C ILE A 251 -11.96 5.79 0.76
N VAL A 252 -11.73 5.06 1.85
CA VAL A 252 -12.43 5.27 3.13
C VAL A 252 -11.44 5.78 4.17
N GLY A 253 -11.70 7.00 4.65
CA GLY A 253 -10.97 7.57 5.78
C GLY A 253 -11.60 7.27 7.14
N ASN A 254 -10.90 7.66 8.21
CA ASN A 254 -11.28 7.37 9.60
C ASN A 254 -11.49 5.87 9.87
N THR A 255 -10.65 5.04 9.25
CA THR A 255 -10.67 3.59 9.40
C THR A 255 -9.52 3.17 10.31
N VAL A 256 -9.73 2.10 11.06
CA VAL A 256 -8.70 1.48 11.89
C VAL A 256 -8.25 0.17 11.27
N VAL A 257 -6.96 -0.10 11.40
CA VAL A 257 -6.34 -1.34 10.94
C VAL A 257 -5.90 -2.15 12.13
N GLY A 258 -6.04 -3.47 12.02
CA GLY A 258 -5.43 -4.42 12.93
C GLY A 258 -4.78 -5.57 12.18
N MET A 259 -4.04 -6.36 12.94
CA MET A 259 -3.36 -7.55 12.42
C MET A 259 -3.41 -8.66 13.47
N ALA A 260 -3.64 -9.89 13.02
CA ALA A 260 -3.50 -11.07 13.88
C ALA A 260 -2.08 -11.18 14.41
N GLY A 261 -1.92 -11.47 15.70
CA GLY A 261 -0.59 -11.58 16.32
C GLY A 261 0.16 -10.24 16.46
N PHE A 262 -0.55 -9.10 16.41
CA PHE A 262 0.06 -7.80 16.61
C PHE A 262 0.66 -7.63 18.01
N GLU A 263 1.96 -7.38 18.07
CA GLU A 263 2.71 -7.18 19.31
C GLU A 263 3.11 -5.71 19.49
N LYS A 264 2.37 -4.94 20.30
CA LYS A 264 2.63 -3.50 20.54
C LYS A 264 4.06 -3.16 21.01
N SER A 265 4.80 -4.13 21.55
CA SER A 265 6.18 -3.94 22.01
C SER A 265 7.21 -3.87 20.88
N THR A 266 6.93 -4.52 19.75
CA THR A 266 7.86 -4.70 18.62
C THR A 266 7.30 -4.08 17.34
N MET A 267 5.98 -4.08 17.19
CA MET A 267 5.25 -3.60 16.02
C MET A 267 4.62 -2.23 16.25
N SER A 268 4.37 -1.50 15.17
CA SER A 268 3.65 -0.23 15.20
C SER A 268 2.74 -0.12 13.99
N ILE A 269 1.52 0.38 14.21
CA ILE A 269 0.66 0.85 13.12
C ILE A 269 0.92 2.35 12.97
N VAL A 270 0.98 2.80 11.74
CA VAL A 270 1.26 4.16 11.32
C VAL A 270 0.14 4.59 10.39
N TYR A 271 -0.41 5.77 10.62
CA TYR A 271 -1.39 6.42 9.75
C TYR A 271 -0.77 7.69 9.16
N PHE A 272 -1.30 8.11 8.02
CA PHE A 272 -0.80 9.28 7.31
C PHE A 272 -1.74 10.48 7.48
N ASN A 273 -1.23 11.67 7.20
CA ASN A 273 -1.94 12.93 7.46
C ASN A 273 -2.98 13.33 6.40
N GLY A 274 -3.12 12.62 5.27
CA GLY A 274 -4.11 12.93 4.23
C GLY A 274 -3.77 14.11 3.34
N GLU A 275 -2.53 14.63 3.41
CA GLU A 275 -2.05 15.67 2.49
C GLU A 275 -1.71 15.09 1.12
N GLU A 276 -1.52 15.95 0.12
CA GLU A 276 -1.08 15.55 -1.23
C GLU A 276 0.23 14.75 -1.19
N ASP A 277 1.13 15.13 -0.29
CA ASP A 277 2.34 14.37 0.07
C ASP A 277 2.17 13.76 1.47
N PRO A 278 1.50 12.59 1.59
CA PRO A 278 1.12 12.06 2.89
C PRO A 278 2.35 11.72 3.73
N ASN A 279 2.43 12.34 4.90
CA ASN A 279 3.48 12.05 5.89
C ASN A 279 2.92 11.21 7.03
N PRO A 280 3.73 10.29 7.61
CA PRO A 280 3.37 9.61 8.84
C PRO A 280 3.01 10.59 9.94
N ASP A 281 1.84 10.39 10.55
CA ASP A 281 1.38 11.18 11.68
C ASP A 281 1.36 10.30 12.95
N PRO A 282 2.33 10.49 13.88
CA PRO A 282 2.46 9.65 15.06
C PRO A 282 1.35 9.87 16.10
N VAL A 283 0.52 10.92 15.97
CA VAL A 283 -0.60 11.16 16.90
C VAL A 283 -1.93 10.60 16.40
N ARG A 284 -2.01 10.17 15.13
CA ARG A 284 -3.23 9.60 14.57
C ARG A 284 -3.45 8.17 15.05
N THR A 285 -4.72 7.85 15.24
CA THR A 285 -5.20 6.51 15.62
C THR A 285 -6.07 5.86 14.53
N SER A 286 -6.37 6.59 13.46
CA SER A 286 -7.06 6.12 12.25
C SER A 286 -6.54 6.82 10.99
N THR A 287 -6.87 6.25 9.83
CA THR A 287 -6.53 6.82 8.51
C THR A 287 -7.12 8.22 8.33
N ALA A 288 -6.46 9.04 7.51
CA ALA A 288 -7.03 10.28 7.02
C ALA A 288 -7.94 10.01 5.80
N SER A 289 -8.34 11.05 5.07
CA SER A 289 -9.17 10.93 3.88
C SER A 289 -8.53 10.12 2.74
N ASP A 290 -7.23 9.86 2.82
CA ASP A 290 -6.44 9.04 1.90
C ASP A 290 -6.54 7.53 2.19
N GLY A 291 -7.10 7.12 3.33
CA GLY A 291 -7.21 5.71 3.71
C GLY A 291 -5.85 5.00 3.91
N LEU A 292 -4.75 5.75 4.00
CA LEU A 292 -3.40 5.20 4.00
C LEU A 292 -2.96 4.72 5.38
N TYR A 293 -2.30 3.57 5.41
CA TYR A 293 -1.70 3.01 6.62
C TYR A 293 -0.43 2.21 6.34
N ALA A 294 0.37 1.99 7.39
CA ALA A 294 1.45 1.02 7.41
C ALA A 294 1.54 0.30 8.76
N ILE A 295 2.02 -0.94 8.74
CA ILE A 295 2.36 -1.77 9.89
C ILE A 295 3.84 -2.06 9.80
N LEU A 296 4.59 -1.55 10.77
CA LEU A 296 6.05 -1.69 10.86
C LEU A 296 6.43 -2.91 11.67
N ASN A 297 7.64 -3.43 11.40
CA ASN A 297 8.24 -4.56 12.10
C ASN A 297 7.44 -5.86 12.05
N VAL A 298 6.81 -6.13 10.91
CA VAL A 298 6.03 -7.34 10.71
C VAL A 298 6.96 -8.56 10.70
N PRO A 299 6.61 -9.67 11.39
CA PRO A 299 7.38 -10.90 11.31
C PRO A 299 7.50 -11.42 9.88
N ASN A 300 8.73 -11.72 9.48
CA ASN A 300 9.04 -12.18 8.13
C ASN A 300 8.60 -13.64 7.92
N ASP A 301 8.26 -13.97 6.68
CA ASP A 301 7.99 -15.33 6.21
C ASP A 301 6.81 -16.03 6.93
N VAL A 302 5.95 -15.26 7.62
CA VAL A 302 4.74 -15.73 8.30
C VAL A 302 3.52 -15.04 7.70
N GLU A 303 2.47 -15.82 7.43
CA GLU A 303 1.17 -15.27 7.02
C GLU A 303 0.51 -14.52 8.18
N GLN A 304 0.08 -13.29 7.88
CA GLN A 304 -0.57 -12.38 8.80
C GLN A 304 -1.94 -12.03 8.23
N THR A 305 -2.96 -12.06 9.08
CA THR A 305 -4.29 -11.57 8.72
C THR A 305 -4.37 -10.10 9.10
N VAL A 306 -4.57 -9.23 8.11
CA VAL A 306 -4.79 -7.79 8.28
C VAL A 306 -6.26 -7.49 8.07
N VAL A 307 -6.85 -6.67 8.94
CA VAL A 307 -8.26 -6.31 8.91
C VAL A 307 -8.42 -4.81 9.02
N ALA A 308 -9.43 -4.26 8.33
CA ALA A 308 -9.84 -2.87 8.48
C ALA A 308 -11.29 -2.78 8.98
N GLY A 309 -11.54 -1.79 9.82
CA GLY A 309 -12.86 -1.46 10.32
C GLY A 309 -13.12 0.04 10.32
N VAL A 310 -14.39 0.42 10.29
CA VAL A 310 -14.84 1.80 10.42
C VAL A 310 -16.03 1.85 11.37
N ARG A 311 -16.14 2.92 12.15
CA ARG A 311 -17.32 3.15 12.99
C ARG A 311 -18.55 3.32 12.10
N ASP A 312 -19.65 2.62 12.41
CA ASP A 312 -20.90 2.79 11.67
C ASP A 312 -21.36 4.26 11.73
N PRO A 313 -21.43 4.98 10.60
CA PRO A 313 -21.81 6.38 10.58
C PRO A 313 -23.29 6.61 10.93
N ALA A 314 -24.13 5.58 10.84
CA ALA A 314 -25.54 5.65 11.24
C ALA A 314 -25.73 5.45 12.75
N CYS A 315 -24.70 4.98 13.45
CA CYS A 315 -24.76 4.79 14.88
C CYS A 315 -24.41 6.06 15.65
N SER A 316 -25.13 6.29 16.77
CA SER A 316 -24.85 7.36 17.72
C SER A 316 -24.78 6.79 19.14
N GLY A 317 -23.75 7.15 19.91
CA GLY A 317 -23.54 6.71 21.29
C GLY A 317 -22.39 5.70 21.43
N ASP A 318 -22.31 5.08 22.62
CA ASP A 318 -21.24 4.17 23.04
C ASP A 318 -21.48 2.71 22.59
N ASP A 319 -22.62 2.43 21.94
CA ASP A 319 -22.97 1.07 21.47
C ASP A 319 -22.67 0.88 19.97
N CYS A 320 -21.71 1.65 19.42
CA CYS A 320 -21.46 1.60 17.98
C CYS A 320 -20.58 0.44 17.56
N SER A 321 -21.20 -0.53 16.88
CA SER A 321 -20.47 -1.61 16.20
C SER A 321 -19.64 -1.05 15.05
N CYS A 322 -18.42 -1.55 14.90
CA CYS A 322 -17.67 -1.33 13.67
C CYS A 322 -18.26 -2.13 12.52
N LEU A 323 -18.17 -1.53 11.35
CA LEU A 323 -18.36 -2.20 10.09
C LEU A 323 -16.99 -2.68 9.61
N SER A 324 -16.88 -3.97 9.27
CA SER A 324 -15.70 -4.49 8.58
C SER A 324 -15.62 -3.88 7.19
N LEU A 325 -14.41 -3.51 6.76
CA LEU A 325 -14.12 -3.06 5.39
C LEU A 325 -13.37 -4.13 4.58
N GLY A 326 -13.00 -5.24 5.23
CA GLY A 326 -12.36 -6.38 4.59
C GLY A 326 -11.19 -6.92 5.41
N THR A 327 -10.86 -8.17 5.11
CA THR A 327 -9.77 -8.91 5.70
C THR A 327 -8.88 -9.48 4.60
N ARG A 328 -7.56 -9.46 4.78
CA ARG A 328 -6.60 -10.07 3.86
C ARG A 328 -5.50 -10.81 4.60
N THR A 329 -5.17 -11.99 4.10
CA THR A 329 -3.97 -12.71 4.52
C THR A 329 -2.82 -12.32 3.62
N VAL A 330 -1.73 -11.85 4.21
CA VAL A 330 -0.52 -11.39 3.51
C VAL A 330 0.73 -11.90 4.22
N LYS A 331 1.86 -11.91 3.53
CA LYS A 331 3.15 -12.29 4.11
C LYS A 331 4.14 -11.17 3.87
N ALA A 332 4.77 -10.68 4.94
CA ALA A 332 5.90 -9.76 4.82
C ALA A 332 7.22 -10.55 4.69
N TYR A 333 8.18 -10.01 3.96
CA TYR A 333 9.53 -10.56 3.85
C TYR A 333 10.55 -9.60 4.45
N ALA A 334 11.75 -10.12 4.72
CA ALA A 334 12.84 -9.29 5.20
C ALA A 334 13.13 -8.15 4.21
N ASP A 335 13.33 -6.94 4.74
CA ASP A 335 13.67 -5.73 3.98
C ASP A 335 12.73 -5.46 2.79
N SER A 336 11.43 -5.73 2.98
CA SER A 336 10.43 -5.63 1.92
C SER A 336 9.19 -4.89 2.37
N VAL A 337 8.42 -4.43 1.39
CA VAL A 337 7.08 -3.87 1.61
C VAL A 337 6.05 -4.80 0.98
N SER A 338 5.09 -5.24 1.77
CA SER A 338 3.87 -5.88 1.29
C SER A 338 2.76 -4.85 1.19
N ILE A 339 2.30 -4.58 -0.03
CA ILE A 339 1.18 -3.69 -0.29
C ILE A 339 -0.10 -4.51 -0.31
N VAL A 340 -1.11 -4.05 0.41
CA VAL A 340 -2.43 -4.68 0.42
C VAL A 340 -3.52 -3.63 0.47
N THR A 341 -4.45 -3.72 -0.47
CA THR A 341 -5.68 -2.92 -0.46
C THR A 341 -6.76 -3.71 0.27
N LEU A 342 -7.30 -3.15 1.34
CA LEU A 342 -8.41 -3.74 2.08
C LEU A 342 -9.72 -3.27 1.48
N ARG A 343 -10.45 -4.20 0.87
CA ARG A 343 -11.74 -3.98 0.22
C ARG A 343 -12.53 -5.27 0.14
N GLY A 344 -13.58 -5.43 0.93
CA GLY A 344 -14.56 -6.52 0.89
C GLY A 344 -14.03 -7.89 0.45
N ASP A 345 -14.86 -8.72 -0.19
CA ASP A 345 -14.45 -10.03 -0.66
C ASP A 345 -13.89 -9.97 -2.10
N PHE A 346 -12.96 -10.87 -2.42
CA PHE A 346 -12.51 -11.01 -3.81
C PHE A 346 -13.67 -11.46 -4.71
N PRO A 347 -13.71 -11.00 -5.98
CA PRO A 347 -14.61 -11.56 -6.96
C PRO A 347 -14.43 -13.08 -7.08
N VAL A 348 -15.52 -13.78 -7.36
CA VAL A 348 -15.52 -15.23 -7.58
C VAL A 348 -16.01 -15.55 -8.98
N ALA A 349 -15.30 -16.43 -9.68
CA ALA A 349 -15.68 -16.87 -11.02
C ALA A 349 -16.96 -17.72 -10.97
N GLN A 350 -17.85 -17.51 -11.95
CA GLN A 350 -19.05 -18.34 -12.18
C GLN A 350 -18.75 -19.72 -12.77
#